data_AF-W1DSJ9-F1
#
_entry.id   AF-W1DSJ9-F1
#
_cell.length_a   1.000
_cell.length_b   1.000
_cell.length_c   1.000
_cell.angle_alpha   90.00
_cell.angle_beta   90.00
_cell.angle_gamma   90.00
#
_symmetry.space_group_name_H-M   'P 1'
#
loop_
_entity.id
_entity.type
_entity.pdbx_description
1 polymer ?
#
loop_
_entity_poly.entity_id
_entity_poly.type
_entity_poly.pdbx_seq_one_letter_code
_entity_poly.pdbx_strand_id
1 'polypeptide(L)'
;MEEAPKTTAEKKDDRSWMIQCGSFKGAEQAETVRAQLAFEGFASHITTNNGWNRVVIGPLKGKESANEMITRLKMAGHANCIRLAARG
;
A
#
# COMPACT_ATOMS: atom_id res chain seq x y z
N MET A 1 5.29 -20.95 -26.34
CA MET A 1 5.83 -20.13 -25.24
C MET A 1 4.96 -18.89 -25.16
N GLU A 2 3.92 -18.93 -24.32
CA GLU A 2 3.24 -17.71 -23.86
C GLU A 2 3.89 -17.36 -22.53
N GLU A 3 4.99 -16.63 -22.64
CA GLU A 3 5.69 -16.07 -21.50
C GLU A 3 5.15 -14.65 -21.28
N ALA A 4 4.71 -14.42 -20.05
CA ALA A 4 4.16 -13.18 -19.55
C ALA A 4 4.98 -11.94 -19.95
N PRO A 5 4.35 -10.82 -20.31
CA PRO A 5 5.10 -9.60 -20.59
C PRO A 5 5.65 -9.06 -19.27
N LYS A 6 6.95 -9.23 -19.06
CA LYS A 6 7.74 -8.40 -18.17
C LYS A 6 8.66 -7.52 -19.01
N THR A 7 8.56 -6.22 -18.71
CA THR A 7 9.64 -5.23 -18.78
C THR A 7 9.84 -4.51 -20.11
N THR A 8 9.56 -3.20 -20.09
CA THR A 8 10.46 -2.06 -20.41
C THR A 8 9.56 -0.84 -20.67
N ALA A 9 9.88 0.41 -20.36
CA ALA A 9 10.88 1.09 -19.59
C ALA A 9 10.44 2.56 -19.65
N GLU A 10 10.52 3.33 -18.56
CA GLU A 10 10.85 4.75 -18.69
C GLU A 10 11.49 5.25 -17.39
N LYS A 11 12.75 5.64 -17.55
CA LYS A 11 13.61 6.32 -16.59
C LYS A 11 12.97 7.68 -16.26
N LYS A 12 12.48 7.84 -15.04
CA LYS A 12 12.47 9.09 -14.26
C LYS A 12 12.61 8.67 -12.81
N ASP A 13 13.03 9.57 -11.94
CA ASP A 13 13.13 9.40 -10.49
C ASP A 13 11.77 9.15 -9.79
N ASP A 14 10.88 8.37 -10.42
CA ASP A 14 9.59 7.87 -9.97
C ASP A 14 9.78 6.47 -9.36
N ARG A 15 10.59 6.36 -8.29
CA ARG A 15 10.59 5.14 -7.48
C ARG A 15 9.15 4.92 -7.01
N SER A 16 8.53 3.87 -7.53
CA SER A 16 7.19 3.45 -7.14
C SER A 16 7.32 2.77 -5.78
N TRP A 17 6.56 3.25 -4.79
CA TRP A 17 6.55 2.70 -3.44
C TRP A 17 5.21 2.05 -3.20
N MET A 18 5.22 0.80 -2.75
CA MET A 18 4.05 0.15 -2.21
C MET A 18 4.14 0.24 -0.69
N ILE A 19 2.99 0.29 -0.04
CA ILE A 19 2.95 0.17 1.42
C ILE A 19 2.10 -1.03 1.76
N GLN A 20 2.69 -1.93 2.54
CA GLN A 20 1.94 -3.00 3.16
C GLN A 20 1.67 -2.59 4.61
N CYS A 21 0.44 -2.20 4.87
CA CYS A 21 -0.03 -1.79 6.18
C CYS A 21 -0.73 -2.93 6.88
N GLY A 22 0.09 -3.70 7.60
CA GLY A 22 -0.38 -4.67 8.56
C GLY A 22 -1.30 -5.74 7.97
N SER A 23 -1.74 -6.64 8.85
CA SER A 23 -2.81 -7.57 8.59
C SER A 23 -3.78 -7.43 9.76
N PHE A 24 -5.01 -6.99 9.51
CA PHE A 24 -6.03 -6.79 10.54
C PHE A 24 -6.93 -8.00 10.62
N LYS A 25 -7.20 -8.47 11.83
CA LYS A 25 -8.20 -9.52 12.05
C LYS A 25 -9.62 -8.99 11.87
N GLY A 26 -9.85 -7.69 12.10
CA GLY A 26 -11.11 -7.02 11.86
C GLY A 26 -11.22 -6.47 10.43
N ALA A 27 -12.30 -6.80 9.73
CA ALA A 27 -12.61 -6.24 8.41
C ALA A 27 -12.89 -4.74 8.50
N GLU A 28 -13.65 -4.32 9.52
CA GLU A 28 -14.03 -2.93 9.76
C GLU A 28 -12.82 -2.00 9.94
N GLN A 29 -11.75 -2.48 10.60
CA GLN A 29 -10.51 -1.72 10.72
C GLN A 29 -9.83 -1.54 9.36
N ALA A 30 -9.71 -2.63 8.58
CA ALA A 30 -9.15 -2.54 7.24
C ALA A 30 -9.99 -1.63 6.31
N GLU A 31 -11.32 -1.66 6.45
CA GLU A 31 -12.23 -0.81 5.66
C GLU A 31 -12.14 0.66 6.05
N THR A 32 -12.08 0.95 7.35
CA THR A 32 -11.90 2.30 7.88
C THR A 32 -10.61 2.92 7.34
N VAL A 33 -9.54 2.14 7.31
CA VAL A 33 -8.27 2.54 6.68
C VAL A 33 -8.47 2.82 5.21
N ARG A 34 -9.09 1.89 4.49
CA ARG A 34 -9.31 2.07 3.06
C ARG A 34 -10.09 3.34 2.75
N ALA A 35 -11.12 3.63 3.55
CA ALA A 35 -11.92 4.82 3.45
C ALA A 35 -11.09 6.09 3.74
N GLN A 36 -10.32 6.12 4.83
CA GLN A 36 -9.43 7.25 5.15
C GLN A 36 -8.43 7.51 4.02
N LEU A 37 -7.82 6.45 3.49
CA LEU A 37 -6.89 6.58 2.37
C LEU A 37 -7.59 7.11 1.12
N ALA A 38 -8.79 6.63 0.81
CA ALA A 38 -9.57 7.15 -0.30
C ALA A 38 -9.94 8.64 -0.11
N PHE A 39 -10.27 9.07 1.12
CA PHE A 39 -10.51 10.48 1.44
C PHE A 39 -9.26 11.35 1.28
N GLU A 40 -8.08 10.78 1.56
CA GLU A 40 -6.78 11.42 1.34
C GLU A 40 -6.35 11.38 -0.14
N GLY A 41 -7.11 10.72 -1.01
CA GLY A 41 -6.80 10.58 -2.45
C GLY A 41 -5.91 9.40 -2.80
N PHE A 42 -5.66 8.49 -1.85
CA PHE A 42 -4.83 7.30 -2.02
C PHE A 42 -5.67 6.03 -2.28
N ALA A 43 -5.36 5.36 -3.38
CA ALA A 43 -5.95 4.07 -3.69
C ALA A 43 -5.32 2.96 -2.83
N SER A 44 -6.07 2.47 -1.86
CA SER A 44 -5.70 1.33 -1.03
C SER A 44 -6.58 0.12 -1.29
N HIS A 45 -5.99 -1.05 -1.13
CA HIS A 45 -6.60 -2.31 -1.44
C HIS A 45 -6.50 -3.26 -0.25
N ILE A 46 -7.62 -3.84 0.15
CA ILE A 46 -7.67 -4.81 1.23
C ILE A 46 -7.64 -6.19 0.60
N THR A 47 -6.63 -6.97 0.92
CA THR A 47 -6.53 -8.38 0.55
C THR A 47 -6.81 -9.23 1.78
N THR A 48 -7.92 -9.95 1.75
CA THR A 48 -8.22 -10.92 2.81
C THR A 48 -7.52 -12.24 2.47
N ASN A 49 -6.60 -12.66 3.33
CA ASN A 49 -5.88 -13.92 3.19
C ASN A 49 -5.90 -14.68 4.53
N ASN A 50 -6.40 -15.91 4.49
CA ASN A 50 -6.40 -16.82 5.64
C ASN A 50 -7.08 -16.25 6.91
N GLY A 51 -8.15 -15.46 6.73
CA GLY A 51 -8.88 -14.79 7.81
C GLY A 51 -8.25 -13.48 8.32
N TRP A 52 -7.19 -13.00 7.67
CA TRP A 52 -6.54 -11.73 7.97
C TRP A 52 -6.67 -10.75 6.79
N ASN A 53 -7.00 -9.50 7.08
CA ASN A 53 -7.18 -8.43 6.11
C ASN A 53 -5.89 -7.61 5.98
N ARG A 54 -5.15 -7.81 4.90
CA ARG A 54 -3.93 -7.07 4.58
C ARG A 54 -4.27 -5.82 3.80
N VAL A 55 -3.87 -4.66 4.30
CA VAL A 55 -4.04 -3.41 3.54
C VAL A 55 -2.76 -3.19 2.75
N VAL A 56 -2.87 -3.23 1.43
CA VAL A 56 -1.79 -2.91 0.49
C VAL A 56 -2.17 -1.66 -0.25
N ILE A 57 -1.26 -0.71 -0.30
CA ILE A 57 -1.50 0.58 -0.93
C ILE A 57 -0.69 0.63 -2.21
N GLY A 58 -1.40 0.98 -3.28
CA GLY A 58 -0.90 0.95 -4.65
C GLY A 58 0.25 1.94 -4.88
N PRO A 59 0.93 1.83 -6.03
CA PRO A 59 2.23 2.43 -6.27
C PRO A 59 2.21 3.94 -6.10
N LEU A 60 2.87 4.40 -5.05
CA LEU A 60 3.07 5.80 -4.71
C LEU A 60 4.32 6.31 -5.39
N LYS A 61 4.21 7.49 -5.97
CA LYS A 61 5.35 8.19 -6.54
C LYS A 61 5.93 9.07 -5.46
N GLY A 62 7.11 8.70 -4.98
CA GLY A 62 7.82 9.46 -3.96
C GLY A 62 7.77 8.87 -2.56
N LYS A 63 8.87 9.08 -1.84
CA LYS A 63 9.06 8.61 -0.45
C LYS A 63 8.18 9.39 0.53
N GLU A 64 7.85 10.64 0.24
CA GLU A 64 7.10 11.53 1.13
C GLU A 64 5.66 11.07 1.30
N SER A 65 4.94 10.83 0.19
CA SER A 65 3.59 10.23 0.21
C SER A 65 3.58 8.88 0.94
N ALA A 66 4.65 8.10 0.79
CA ALA A 66 4.77 6.85 1.52
C ALA A 66 4.94 7.05 3.04
N ASN A 67 5.68 8.08 3.45
CA ASN A 67 5.93 8.38 4.86
C ASN A 67 4.72 9.03 5.55
N GLU A 68 4.00 9.90 4.84
CA GLU A 68 2.72 10.44 5.29
C GLU A 68 1.73 9.32 5.53
N MET A 69 1.63 8.37 4.60
CA MET A 69 0.73 7.23 4.79
C MET A 69 1.14 6.35 5.96
N ILE A 70 2.41 6.01 6.12
CA ILE A 70 2.87 5.29 7.33
C ILE A 70 2.47 6.04 8.60
N THR A 71 2.57 7.37 8.61
CA THR A 71 2.20 8.21 9.75
C THR A 71 0.70 8.17 10.02
N ARG A 72 -0.13 8.32 8.98
CA ARG A 72 -1.60 8.24 9.04
C ARG A 72 -2.05 6.87 9.53
N LEU A 73 -1.42 5.81 9.02
CA LEU A 73 -1.74 4.44 9.40
C LEU A 73 -1.32 4.17 10.84
N LYS A 74 -0.19 4.70 11.29
CA LYS A 74 0.20 4.67 12.69
C LYS A 74 -0.82 5.40 13.58
N MET A 75 -1.37 6.53 13.14
CA MET A 75 -2.45 7.26 13.84
C MET A 75 -3.76 6.47 13.88
N ALA A 76 -4.06 5.70 12.82
CA ALA A 76 -5.20 4.79 12.76
C ALA A 76 -5.03 3.51 13.62
N GLY A 77 -3.92 3.39 14.37
CA GLY A 77 -3.65 2.23 15.22
C GLY A 77 -2.91 1.09 14.51
N HIS A 78 -2.30 1.37 13.36
CA HIS A 78 -1.64 0.38 12.51
C HIS A 78 -0.14 0.61 12.49
N ALA A 79 0.50 0.22 13.59
CA ALA A 79 1.91 0.48 13.82
C ALA A 79 2.87 -0.33 12.92
N ASN A 80 2.40 -1.39 12.25
CA ASN A 80 3.22 -2.31 11.44
C ASN A 80 3.06 -2.09 9.93
N CYS A 81 3.15 -0.84 9.50
CA CYS A 81 3.23 -0.49 8.09
C CYS A 81 4.67 -0.48 7.59
N ILE A 82 4.96 -1.29 6.58
CA ILE A 82 6.26 -1.29 5.91
C ILE A 82 6.14 -0.64 4.53
N ARG A 83 7.04 0.31 4.24
CA ARG A 83 7.26 0.76 2.87
C ARG A 83 8.05 -0.32 2.14
N LEU A 84 7.50 -0.78 1.03
CA LEU A 84 8.15 -1.63 0.07
C LEU A 84 8.46 -0.75 -1.13
N ALA A 85 9.74 -0.48 -1.40
CA ALA A 85 10.08 0.04 -2.72
C ALA A 85 9.68 -1.04 -3.74
N ALA A 86 8.92 -0.68 -4.78
CA ALA A 86 8.72 -1.53 -5.93
C ALA A 86 10.09 -1.62 -6.61
N ARG A 87 10.89 -2.60 -6.16
CA ARG A 87 12.25 -2.81 -6.62
C ARG A 87 12.16 -3.45 -8.01
N GLY A 88 12.26 -2.60 -9.03
CA GLY A 88 12.87 -2.93 -10.31
C GLY A 88 14.37 -2.69 -10.20
#